data_AF-A0A396IXY1-F1
#
_entry.id   AF-A0A396IXY1-F1
#
_cell.length_a   1.000
_cell.length_b   1.000
_cell.length_c   1.000
_cell.angle_alpha   90.00
_cell.angle_beta   90.00
_cell.angle_gamma   90.00
#
_symmetry.space_group_name_H-M   'P 1'
#
loop_
_entity.id
_entity.type
_entity.pdbx_description
1 polymer ?
#
loop_
_entity_poly.entity_id
_entity_poly.type
_entity_poly.pdbx_seq_one_letter_code
_entity_poly.pdbx_strand_id
1 'polypeptide(L)'
;MVTKFLCGGFTIGMGLSHAICDGFGASQIFRAIVELGSGRTEPSVKPVWEREKQVRSIAIKPFPQCPMDRESVSLSPFVNQNNTTIIKQYCFKVEGEMITGLKLSLMNKNEKMRFTTFEVLAGYVWRSRARALKLNSNGETVLTIAARVLWKFYYRCKCCFKSE
;
A
#
# COMPACT_ATOMS: atom_id res chain seq x y z
N MET A 1 -2.22 -17.87 13.07
CA MET A 1 -3.32 -18.07 14.05
C MET A 1 -4.58 -18.44 13.29
N VAL A 2 -5.35 -19.42 13.78
CA VAL A 2 -6.65 -19.78 13.21
C VAL A 2 -7.71 -19.55 14.29
N THR A 3 -8.76 -18.81 13.95
CA THR A 3 -9.89 -18.55 14.85
C THR A 3 -11.13 -19.18 14.23
N LYS A 4 -11.73 -20.14 14.93
CA LYS A 4 -12.97 -20.81 14.50
C LYS A 4 -14.17 -20.13 15.14
N PHE A 5 -15.20 -19.85 14.35
CA PHE A 5 -16.47 -19.30 14.81
C PHE A 5 -17.46 -20.41 15.16
N LEU A 6 -18.43 -20.08 16.01
CA LEU A 6 -19.48 -21.01 16.44
C LEU A 6 -20.31 -21.56 15.28
N CYS A 7 -20.48 -20.79 14.20
CA CYS A 7 -21.19 -21.21 12.99
C CYS A 7 -20.39 -22.17 12.08
N GLY A 8 -19.18 -22.57 12.48
CA GLY A 8 -18.30 -23.44 11.70
C GLY A 8 -17.38 -22.73 10.73
N GLY A 9 -17.59 -21.43 10.45
CA GLY A 9 -16.64 -20.60 9.72
C GLY A 9 -15.32 -20.40 10.48
N PHE A 10 -14.28 -19.89 9.80
CA PHE A 10 -13.01 -19.56 10.43
C PHE A 10 -12.30 -18.37 9.76
N THR A 11 -11.42 -17.70 10.50
CA THR A 11 -10.44 -16.74 9.97
C THR A 11 -9.02 -17.22 10.20
N ILE A 12 -8.13 -16.90 9.26
CA ILE A 12 -6.69 -17.13 9.40
C ILE A 12 -6.00 -15.77 9.54
N GLY A 13 -5.32 -15.56 10.66
CA GLY A 13 -4.46 -14.41 10.90
C GLY A 13 -2.99 -14.78 10.72
N MET A 14 -2.23 -13.93 10.02
CA MET A 14 -0.81 -14.10 9.78
C MET A 14 -0.05 -12.85 10.23
N GLY A 15 0.96 -13.05 11.09
CA GLY A 15 1.90 -12.00 11.48
C GLY A 15 3.24 -12.25 10.79
N LEU A 16 3.77 -11.23 10.11
CA LEU A 16 5.05 -11.29 9.41
C LEU A 16 5.86 -10.04 9.72
N SER A 17 7.17 -10.20 9.87
CA SER A 17 8.08 -9.05 9.93
C SER A 17 8.19 -8.41 8.54
N HIS A 18 7.87 -7.12 8.44
CA HIS A 18 7.95 -6.37 7.18
C HIS A 18 9.40 -6.23 6.66
N ALA A 19 10.41 -6.50 7.51
CA ALA A 19 11.82 -6.58 7.10
C ALA A 19 12.14 -7.88 6.33
N ILE A 20 11.31 -8.92 6.50
CA ILE A 20 11.53 -10.23 5.88
C ILE A 20 10.83 -10.31 4.52
N CYS A 21 9.63 -9.74 4.39
CA CYS A 21 8.86 -9.75 3.16
C CYS A 21 8.02 -8.48 2.98
N ASP A 22 7.84 -8.06 1.73
CA ASP A 22 6.84 -7.07 1.35
C ASP A 22 5.44 -7.70 1.22
N GLY A 23 4.44 -6.91 0.83
CA GLY A 23 3.08 -7.40 0.62
C GLY A 23 2.96 -8.51 -0.44
N PHE A 24 3.85 -8.52 -1.45
CA PHE A 24 3.86 -9.56 -2.49
C PHE A 24 4.56 -10.84 -2.01
N GLY A 25 5.60 -10.72 -1.19
CA GLY A 25 6.23 -11.85 -0.50
C GLY A 25 5.24 -12.50 0.47
N ALA A 26 4.52 -11.69 1.26
CA ALA A 26 3.49 -12.17 2.16
C ALA A 26 2.37 -12.94 1.44
N SER A 27 1.91 -12.45 0.28
CA SER A 27 0.88 -13.17 -0.50
C SER A 27 1.38 -14.50 -1.08
N GLN A 28 2.65 -14.57 -1.49
CA GLN A 28 3.27 -15.83 -1.91
C GLN A 28 3.40 -16.84 -0.76
N ILE A 29 3.82 -16.38 0.43
CA ILE A 29 3.87 -17.22 1.63
C ILE A 29 2.49 -17.77 1.95
N PHE A 30 1.47 -16.91 1.96
CA PHE A 30 0.10 -17.33 2.24
C PHE A 30 -0.40 -18.35 1.20
N ARG A 31 -0.14 -18.10 -0.09
CA ARG A 31 -0.47 -19.04 -1.16
C ARG A 31 0.23 -20.39 -0.98
N ALA A 32 1.52 -20.40 -0.66
CA ALA A 32 2.28 -21.63 -0.42
C ALA A 32 1.69 -22.43 0.75
N ILE A 33 1.31 -21.77 1.85
CA ILE A 33 0.64 -22.41 2.98
C ILE A 33 -0.67 -23.06 2.55
N VAL A 34 -1.50 -22.37 1.76
CA VAL A 34 -2.76 -22.91 1.25
C VAL A 34 -2.52 -24.10 0.32
N GLU A 35 -1.54 -24.01 -0.58
CA GLU A 35 -1.20 -25.08 -1.53
C GLU A 35 -0.73 -26.35 -0.82
N LEU A 36 0.20 -26.21 0.14
CA LEU A 36 0.70 -27.33 0.94
C LEU A 36 -0.40 -27.92 1.83
N GLY A 37 -1.20 -27.07 2.47
CA GLY A 37 -2.35 -27.51 3.27
C GLY A 37 -3.44 -28.20 2.45
N SER A 38 -3.49 -27.96 1.13
CA SER A 38 -4.39 -28.64 0.19
C SER A 38 -3.81 -29.93 -0.39
N GLY A 39 -2.64 -30.39 0.09
CA GLY A 39 -2.02 -31.64 -0.33
C GLY A 39 -1.05 -31.54 -1.50
N ARG A 40 -0.67 -30.33 -1.93
CA ARG A 40 0.46 -30.20 -2.87
C ARG A 40 1.77 -30.57 -2.17
N THR A 41 2.67 -31.17 -2.93
CA THR A 41 4.01 -31.55 -2.45
C THR A 41 5.00 -30.38 -2.41
N GLU A 42 4.79 -29.38 -3.27
CA GLU A 42 5.60 -28.16 -3.29
C GLU A 42 4.77 -26.92 -3.66
N PRO A 43 5.21 -25.71 -3.22
CA PRO A 43 4.60 -24.45 -3.65
C PRO A 43 4.79 -24.19 -5.15
N SER A 44 3.80 -23.57 -5.78
CA SER A 44 3.84 -23.20 -7.21
C SER A 44 4.93 -22.16 -7.51
N VAL A 45 5.27 -21.31 -6.54
CA VAL A 45 6.38 -20.36 -6.65
C VAL A 45 7.46 -20.79 -5.68
N LYS A 46 8.61 -21.24 -6.21
CA LYS A 46 9.71 -21.73 -5.40
C LYS A 46 10.39 -20.56 -4.67
N PRO A 47 10.64 -20.68 -3.35
CA PRO A 47 11.34 -19.64 -2.61
C PRO A 47 12.79 -19.55 -3.10
N VAL A 48 13.27 -18.32 -3.31
CA VAL A 48 14.67 -18.03 -3.62
C VAL A 48 15.30 -17.42 -2.37
N TRP A 49 16.32 -18.08 -1.83
CA TRP A 49 16.93 -17.71 -0.54
C TRP A 49 18.11 -16.74 -0.67
N GLU A 50 18.69 -16.63 -1.87
CA GLU A 50 19.90 -15.85 -2.18
C GLU A 50 19.63 -14.33 -2.25
N ARG A 51 19.07 -13.77 -1.16
CA ARG A 51 18.65 -12.36 -1.07
C ARG A 51 19.83 -11.41 -1.22
N GLU A 52 21.00 -11.79 -0.74
CA GLU A 52 22.25 -11.07 -0.89
C GLU A 52 22.64 -10.86 -2.36
N LYS A 53 22.32 -11.81 -3.24
CA LYS A 53 22.59 -11.70 -4.69
C LYS A 53 21.60 -10.78 -5.41
N GLN A 54 20.45 -10.50 -4.79
CA GLN A 54 19.45 -9.60 -5.35
C GLN A 54 19.69 -8.12 -5.04
N VAL A 55 20.55 -7.83 -4.05
CA VAL A 55 21.02 -6.48 -3.75
C VAL A 55 22.11 -6.13 -4.76
N ARG A 56 21.74 -5.57 -5.91
CA ARG A 56 22.73 -4.84 -6.74
C ARG A 56 23.35 -3.75 -5.87
N SER A 57 24.66 -3.50 -6.00
CA SER A 57 25.35 -2.38 -5.38
C SER A 57 24.56 -1.10 -5.64
N ILE A 58 23.71 -0.73 -4.67
CA ILE A 58 23.04 0.55 -4.66
C ILE A 58 24.19 1.51 -4.44
N ALA A 59 24.60 2.23 -5.50
CA ALA A 59 25.39 3.43 -5.31
C ALA A 59 24.60 4.23 -4.28
N ILE A 60 25.11 4.33 -3.06
CA ILE A 60 24.47 5.00 -1.93
C ILE A 60 24.51 6.49 -2.28
N LYS A 61 23.68 6.90 -3.23
CA LYS A 61 23.22 8.27 -3.25
C LYS A 61 22.36 8.39 -2.00
N PRO A 62 22.62 9.37 -1.13
CA PRO A 62 21.74 9.62 -0.01
C PRO A 62 20.33 9.68 -0.57
N PHE A 63 19.44 8.83 -0.03
CA PHE A 63 18.03 8.92 -0.35
C PHE A 63 17.64 10.39 -0.18
N PRO A 64 16.94 11.02 -1.15
CA PRO A 64 16.43 12.36 -0.95
C PRO A 64 15.71 12.34 0.39
N GLN A 65 16.16 13.19 1.31
CA GLN A 65 15.60 13.21 2.66
C GLN A 65 14.09 13.38 2.50
N CYS A 66 13.33 12.44 3.06
CA CYS A 66 11.88 12.58 3.09
C CYS A 66 11.60 13.95 3.74
N PRO A 67 10.79 14.84 3.13
CA PRO A 67 10.45 16.13 3.74
C PRO A 67 9.70 15.99 5.07
N MET A 68 9.30 14.76 5.43
CA MET A 68 8.66 14.44 6.69
C MET A 68 9.67 14.57 7.82
N ASP A 69 9.25 15.28 8.86
CA ASP A 69 10.03 15.50 10.07
C ASP A 69 10.55 14.16 10.63
N ARG A 70 11.84 14.14 11.00
CA ARG A 70 12.51 12.93 11.51
C ARG A 70 11.89 12.44 12.83
N GLU A 71 11.12 13.30 13.47
CA GLU A 71 10.36 13.01 14.69
C GLU A 71 9.15 12.10 14.45
N SER A 72 8.69 11.92 13.21
CA SER A 72 7.65 10.92 12.88
C SER A 72 8.26 9.52 12.76
N VAL A 73 8.92 9.05 13.83
CA VAL A 73 9.30 7.65 13.94
C VAL A 73 8.00 6.85 13.94
N SER A 74 7.83 5.93 12.99
CA SER A 74 6.68 5.03 12.96
C SER A 74 6.79 4.11 14.18
N LEU A 75 6.23 4.56 15.30
CA LEU A 75 6.04 3.72 16.46
C LEU A 75 5.07 2.61 16.04
N SER A 76 5.46 1.37 16.33
CA SER A 76 4.61 0.21 16.09
C SER A 76 3.24 0.45 16.73
N PRO A 77 2.12 0.09 16.08
CA PRO A 77 0.79 0.16 16.70
C PRO A 77 0.68 -0.66 17.99
N PHE A 78 1.64 -1.58 18.21
CA PHE A 78 1.76 -2.43 19.39
C PHE A 78 2.64 -1.83 20.49
N VAL A 79 3.31 -0.70 20.24
CA VAL A 79 3.99 0.05 21.29
C VAL A 79 2.91 0.86 21.99
N ASN A 80 2.72 0.57 23.28
CA ASN A 80 1.82 1.31 24.17
C ASN A 80 2.20 2.79 24.15
N GLN A 81 1.59 3.55 23.26
CA GLN A 81 1.55 4.98 23.38
C GLN A 81 0.46 5.28 24.41
N ASN A 82 0.80 6.09 25.41
CA ASN A 82 -0.14 6.68 26.35
C ASN A 82 -1.15 7.64 25.67
N ASN A 83 -1.26 7.58 24.35
CA ASN A 83 -2.11 8.40 23.53
C ASN A 83 -3.47 7.71 23.39
N THR A 84 -4.47 8.29 24.04
CA THR A 84 -5.90 7.91 24.05
C THR A 84 -6.59 8.09 22.69
N THR A 85 -5.85 8.17 21.59
CA THR A 85 -6.42 8.40 20.27
C THR A 85 -7.12 7.13 19.79
N ILE A 86 -8.45 7.14 19.85
CA ILE A 86 -9.27 6.05 19.35
C ILE A 86 -9.18 6.05 17.81
N ILE A 87 -8.42 5.10 17.27
CA ILE A 87 -8.38 4.85 15.82
C ILE A 87 -9.60 4.00 15.46
N LYS A 88 -10.48 4.56 14.63
CA LYS A 88 -11.62 3.82 14.07
C LYS A 88 -11.28 3.35 12.66
N GLN A 89 -11.47 2.05 12.41
CA GLN A 89 -11.29 1.46 11.09
C GLN A 89 -12.63 1.42 10.36
N TYR A 90 -12.64 1.91 9.12
CA TYR A 90 -13.80 1.88 8.23
C TYR A 90 -13.43 1.18 6.92
N CYS A 91 -14.35 0.34 6.43
CA CYS A 91 -14.23 -0.31 5.13
C CYS A 91 -15.23 0.31 4.17
N PHE A 92 -14.73 0.87 3.07
CA PHE A 92 -15.57 1.47 2.02
C PHE A 92 -15.59 0.54 0.82
N LYS A 93 -16.78 0.05 0.45
CA LYS A 93 -16.98 -0.70 -0.79
C LYS A 93 -17.00 0.30 -1.94
N VAL A 94 -16.08 0.12 -2.90
CA VAL A 94 -16.02 0.94 -4.11
C VAL A 94 -16.32 0.04 -5.31
N GLU A 95 -17.39 0.36 -6.02
CA GLU A 95 -17.90 -0.47 -7.13
C GLU A 95 -17.34 -0.04 -8.49
N GLY A 96 -17.39 -0.95 -9.47
CA GLY A 96 -16.84 -0.72 -10.81
C GLY A 96 -17.49 0.44 -11.54
N GLU A 97 -18.81 0.61 -11.39
CA GLU A 97 -19.55 1.73 -11.98
C GLU A 97 -19.11 3.06 -11.40
N MET A 98 -18.94 3.14 -10.08
CA MET A 98 -18.41 4.31 -9.40
C MET A 98 -16.99 4.65 -9.90
N ILE A 99 -16.10 3.65 -10.01
CA ILE A 99 -14.75 3.86 -10.55
C ILE A 99 -14.80 4.40 -11.98
N THR A 100 -15.72 3.89 -12.80
CA THR A 100 -15.90 4.32 -14.18
C THR A 100 -16.41 5.76 -14.25
N GLY A 101 -17.41 6.12 -13.44
CA GLY A 101 -17.91 7.48 -13.32
C GLY A 101 -16.82 8.46 -12.87
N LEU A 102 -16.00 8.07 -11.89
CA LEU A 102 -14.86 8.87 -11.43
C LEU A 102 -13.84 9.09 -12.55
N LYS A 103 -13.49 8.05 -13.32
CA LYS A 103 -12.59 8.18 -14.47
C LYS A 103 -13.16 9.13 -15.52
N LEU A 104 -14.43 8.99 -15.89
CA LEU A 104 -15.10 9.83 -16.88
C LEU A 104 -15.15 11.30 -16.43
N SER A 105 -15.39 11.56 -15.15
CA SER A 105 -15.42 12.94 -14.60
C SER A 105 -14.09 13.69 -14.73
N LEU A 106 -12.98 12.95 -14.86
CA LEU A 106 -11.63 13.51 -15.01
C LEU A 106 -11.20 13.65 -16.48
N MET A 107 -11.94 13.07 -17.42
CA MET A 107 -11.59 13.13 -18.83
C MET A 107 -12.05 14.47 -19.40
N ASN A 108 -11.10 15.34 -19.74
CA ASN A 108 -11.39 16.58 -20.44
C ASN A 108 -11.47 16.31 -21.96
N LYS A 109 -12.37 17.00 -22.68
CA LYS A 109 -12.68 16.70 -24.10
C LYS A 109 -11.47 16.79 -25.05
N ASN A 110 -10.41 17.50 -24.66
CA ASN A 110 -9.25 17.78 -25.49
C ASN A 110 -7.97 17.01 -25.10
N GLU A 111 -8.00 16.15 -24.07
CA GLU A 111 -6.80 15.42 -23.62
C GLU A 111 -7.00 13.91 -23.54
N LYS A 112 -6.10 13.15 -24.17
CA LYS A 112 -6.02 11.67 -24.06
C LYS A 112 -5.32 11.24 -22.76
N MET A 113 -5.66 11.83 -21.62
CA MET A 113 -5.07 11.39 -20.35
C MET A 113 -5.77 10.11 -19.88
N ARG A 114 -5.00 9.04 -19.67
CA ARG A 114 -5.50 7.75 -19.18
C ARG A 114 -5.05 7.56 -17.74
N PHE A 115 -6.01 7.22 -16.87
CA PHE A 115 -5.76 6.96 -15.46
C PHE A 115 -6.05 5.50 -15.12
N THR A 116 -5.16 4.89 -14.33
CA THR A 116 -5.42 3.58 -13.72
C THR A 116 -6.47 3.71 -12.63
N THR A 117 -7.13 2.60 -12.29
CA THR A 117 -8.06 2.57 -11.14
C THR A 117 -7.35 2.98 -9.84
N PHE A 118 -6.10 2.53 -9.67
CA PHE A 118 -5.30 2.87 -8.50
C PHE A 118 -5.06 4.38 -8.39
N GLU A 119 -4.62 5.04 -9.47
CA GLU A 119 -4.34 6.49 -9.45
C GLU A 119 -5.59 7.31 -9.11
N VAL A 120 -6.73 6.97 -9.70
CA VAL A 120 -8.00 7.65 -9.40
C VAL A 120 -8.35 7.47 -7.92
N LEU A 121 -8.36 6.24 -7.41
CA LEU A 121 -8.73 6.01 -6.01
C LEU A 121 -7.73 6.62 -5.02
N ALA A 122 -6.42 6.51 -5.28
CA ALA A 122 -5.38 7.10 -4.45
C ALA A 122 -5.54 8.63 -4.39
N GLY A 123 -5.77 9.29 -5.52
CA GLY A 123 -6.02 10.73 -5.57
C GLY A 123 -7.29 11.14 -4.81
N TYR A 124 -8.39 10.39 -4.99
CA TYR A 124 -9.65 10.66 -4.29
C TYR A 124 -9.54 10.47 -2.78
N VAL A 125 -8.88 9.40 -2.32
CA VAL A 125 -8.64 9.15 -0.89
C VAL A 125 -7.74 10.24 -0.31
N TRP A 126 -6.66 10.61 -1.00
CA TRP A 126 -5.75 11.66 -0.56
C TRP A 126 -6.45 13.01 -0.43
N ARG A 127 -7.23 13.42 -1.45
CA ARG A 127 -8.04 14.65 -1.42
C ARG A 127 -9.07 14.62 -0.29
N SER A 128 -9.76 13.50 -0.12
CA SER A 128 -10.76 13.33 0.94
C SER A 128 -10.13 13.44 2.33
N ARG A 129 -8.96 12.84 2.55
CA ARG A 129 -8.19 12.95 3.79
C ARG A 129 -7.78 14.39 4.05
N ALA A 130 -7.25 15.10 3.06
CA ALA A 130 -6.85 16.50 3.22
C ALA A 130 -8.04 17.40 3.63
N ARG A 131 -9.20 17.21 2.99
CA ARG A 131 -10.44 17.93 3.33
C ARG A 131 -10.96 17.58 4.72
N ALA A 132 -10.99 16.30 5.08
CA ALA A 132 -11.46 15.85 6.40
C ALA A 132 -10.60 16.38 7.55
N LEU A 133 -9.28 16.47 7.33
CA LEU A 133 -8.33 17.04 8.29
C LEU A 133 -8.26 18.58 8.24
N LYS A 134 -9.03 19.23 7.35
CA LYS A 134 -9.01 20.70 7.13
C LYS A 134 -7.58 21.23 6.94
N LEU A 135 -6.76 20.51 6.16
CA LEU A 135 -5.39 20.93 5.90
C LEU A 135 -5.38 22.29 5.17
N ASN A 136 -4.37 23.11 5.45
CA ASN A 136 -4.19 24.41 4.80
C ASN A 136 -4.01 24.23 3.29
N SER A 137 -4.75 24.99 2.48
CA SER A 137 -4.64 25.00 1.02
C SER A 137 -3.24 25.37 0.52
N ASN A 138 -2.49 26.15 1.30
CA ASN A 138 -1.15 26.60 0.98
C ASN A 138 -0.07 25.73 1.62
N GLY A 139 -0.47 24.74 2.43
CA GLY A 139 0.45 23.80 3.07
C GLY A 139 0.87 22.68 2.13
N GLU A 140 2.11 22.23 2.25
CA GLU A 140 2.58 21.06 1.50
C GLU A 140 2.02 19.78 2.12
N THR A 141 1.60 18.84 1.26
CA THR A 141 1.18 17.50 1.69
C THR A 141 1.86 16.45 0.82
N VAL A 142 2.17 15.30 1.41
CA VAL A 142 2.89 14.22 0.73
C VAL A 142 2.00 12.97 0.69
N LEU A 143 1.87 12.39 -0.50
CA LEU A 143 1.31 11.06 -0.71
C LEU A 143 2.46 10.08 -0.99
N THR A 144 2.67 9.11 -0.10
CA THR A 144 3.66 8.05 -0.28
C THR A 144 2.99 6.81 -0.85
N ILE A 145 3.55 6.29 -1.96
CA ILE A 145 3.04 5.10 -2.65
C ILE A 145 4.14 4.06 -2.66
N ALA A 146 3.86 2.87 -2.13
CA ALA A 146 4.74 1.73 -2.25
C ALA A 146 4.67 1.18 -3.68
N ALA A 147 5.83 1.07 -4.34
CA ALA A 147 5.94 0.49 -5.67
C ALA A 147 6.76 -0.79 -5.61
N ARG A 148 6.30 -1.82 -6.34
CA ARG A 148 7.07 -3.06 -6.49
C ARG A 148 8.23 -2.83 -7.43
N VAL A 149 9.45 -2.97 -6.94
CA VAL A 149 10.67 -2.89 -7.76
C VAL A 149 11.12 -4.30 -8.11
N LEU A 150 10.48 -4.88 -9.13
CA LEU A 150 11.11 -5.96 -9.89
C LEU A 150 11.94 -5.28 -10.97
N TRP A 151 13.26 -5.22 -10.78
CA TRP A 151 14.27 -4.95 -11.82
C TRP A 151 13.84 -4.12 -13.05
N LYS A 152 14.41 -2.90 -13.12
CA LYS A 152 14.18 -1.81 -14.10
C LYS A 152 12.80 -1.17 -13.96
N PHE A 153 12.67 -0.05 -13.24
CA PHE A 153 11.90 1.13 -13.67
C PHE A 153 12.14 2.28 -12.68
N TYR A 154 12.70 3.38 -13.17
CA TYR A 154 12.69 4.68 -12.48
C TYR A 154 11.33 5.32 -12.77
N TYR A 155 10.49 5.54 -11.76
CA TYR A 155 9.35 6.45 -11.90
C TYR A 155 9.66 7.74 -11.17
N ARG A 156 9.75 8.84 -11.92
CA ARG A 156 9.75 10.20 -11.39
C ARG A 156 8.32 10.73 -11.57
N CYS A 157 7.46 10.46 -10.60
CA CYS A 157 6.10 11.00 -10.61
C CYS A 157 6.13 12.41 -10.02
N LYS A 158 6.00 13.44 -10.87
CA LYS A 158 5.65 14.80 -10.43
C LYS A 158 4.16 14.98 -10.71
N CYS A 159 3.31 14.62 -9.75
CA CYS A 159 1.90 15.00 -9.79
C CYS A 159 1.70 16.18 -8.84
N CYS A 160 1.74 17.41 -9.35
CA CYS A 160 1.13 18.55 -8.69
C CYS A 160 -0.33 18.62 -9.15
N PHE A 161 -1.27 18.24 -8.29
CA PHE A 161 -2.68 18.55 -8.50
C PHE A 161 -2.97 19.89 -7.83
N LYS A 162 -3.29 20.92 -8.62
CA LYS A 162 -3.86 22.17 -8.09
C LYS A 162 -5.29 21.88 -7.64
N SER A 163 -5.63 22.33 -6.43
CA SER A 163 -6.99 22.33 -5.93
C SER A 163 -7.78 23.43 -6.63
N GLU A 164 -8.81 23.05 -7.37
CA GLU A 164 -10.01 23.86 -7.59
C GLU A 164 -11.18 23.23 -6.84
#